data_AF-A0A813YQ89-F1
#
_entry.id   AF-A0A813YQ89-F1
#
_cell.length_a   1.000
_cell.length_b   1.000
_cell.length_c   1.000
_cell.angle_alpha   90.00
_cell.angle_beta   90.00
_cell.angle_gamma   90.00
#
_symmetry.space_group_name_H-M   'P 1'
#
loop_
_entity.id
_entity.type
_entity.pdbx_description
1 polymer ?
#
loop_
_entity_poly.entity_id
_entity_poly.type
_entity_poly.pdbx_seq_one_letter_code
_entity_poly.pdbx_strand_id
1 'polypeptide(L)'
;MNKNGLKSVFIMTCVGSVKAIRLRMASTTDVIDLNTPHEIVSLVGTLDSEGQHIHGSFSDRTGRVIGGHVMDDHPMTVFTTVEIVLAECENVTFTREMDPASGYPELVINKKTVDDK
;
A
#
# COMPACT_ATOMS: atom_id res chain seq x y z
N MET A 1 11.49 -9.84 -1.93
CA MET A 1 10.93 -11.19 -1.69
C MET A 1 10.30 -11.23 -0.31
N ASN A 2 9.07 -11.71 -0.24
CA ASN A 2 8.33 -11.92 1.01
C ASN A 2 8.98 -13.03 1.85
N LYS A 3 9.67 -12.63 2.92
CA LYS A 3 10.40 -13.56 3.81
C LYS A 3 9.49 -14.45 4.66
N ASN A 4 8.23 -14.06 4.81
CA ASN A 4 7.29 -14.71 5.72
C ASN A 4 6.26 -15.58 4.98
N GLY A 5 6.36 -15.68 3.65
CA GLY A 5 5.44 -16.49 2.85
C GLY A 5 3.99 -15.98 2.79
N LEU A 6 3.71 -14.79 3.32
CA LEU A 6 2.36 -14.22 3.41
C LEU A 6 1.68 -14.09 2.05
N LYS A 7 0.39 -14.41 1.95
CA LYS A 7 -0.32 -14.42 0.67
C LYS A 7 -1.51 -13.46 0.60
N SER A 8 -1.96 -12.95 1.74
CA SER A 8 -3.19 -12.15 1.84
C SER A 8 -3.09 -11.11 2.95
N VAL A 9 -2.28 -10.09 2.75
CA VAL A 9 -2.00 -9.11 3.79
C VAL A 9 -2.72 -7.81 3.52
N PHE A 10 -3.16 -7.14 4.58
CA PHE A 10 -3.59 -5.75 4.52
C PHE A 10 -2.97 -4.93 5.64
N ILE A 11 -2.87 -3.62 5.42
CA ILE A 11 -2.41 -2.68 6.43
C ILE A 11 -3.58 -2.41 7.38
N MET A 12 -3.47 -2.84 8.63
CA MET A 12 -4.50 -2.63 9.64
C MET A 12 -4.40 -1.22 10.25
N THR A 13 -3.18 -0.75 10.49
CA THR A 13 -2.90 0.63 10.86
C THR A 13 -1.46 0.98 10.54
N CYS A 14 -1.20 2.27 10.33
CA CYS A 14 0.13 2.80 10.12
C CYS A 14 0.16 4.25 10.61
N VAL A 15 1.09 4.55 11.52
CA VAL A 15 1.38 5.91 11.99
C VAL A 15 2.87 6.17 11.91
N GLY A 16 3.28 7.41 11.68
CA GLY A 16 4.69 7.74 11.57
C GLY A 16 4.93 8.95 10.70
N SER A 17 6.15 9.09 10.19
CA SER A 17 6.52 10.22 9.34
C SER A 17 7.50 9.83 8.23
N VAL A 18 7.45 10.58 7.13
CA VAL A 18 8.27 10.38 5.93
C VAL A 18 9.01 11.67 5.56
N LYS A 19 10.23 11.55 5.02
CA LYS A 19 10.97 12.67 4.40
C LYS A 19 10.67 12.81 2.91
N ALA A 20 10.36 11.69 2.27
CA ALA A 20 10.14 11.58 0.85
C ALA A 20 9.08 10.53 0.55
N ILE A 21 8.10 10.87 -0.27
CA ILE A 21 7.10 9.93 -0.81
C ILE A 21 6.67 10.38 -2.20
N ARG A 22 6.40 9.40 -3.07
CA ARG A 22 5.89 9.59 -4.42
C ARG A 22 4.45 9.10 -4.52
N LEU A 23 3.55 9.97 -5.01
CA LEU A 23 2.12 9.68 -5.10
C LEU A 23 1.63 9.86 -6.54
N ARG A 24 0.80 8.94 -7.03
CA ARG A 24 -0.01 9.14 -8.24
C ARG A 24 -1.38 9.68 -7.88
N MET A 25 -1.82 10.70 -8.61
CA MET A 25 -3.09 11.37 -8.37
C MET A 25 -4.26 10.67 -9.07
N ALA A 26 -5.46 10.82 -8.51
CA ALA A 26 -6.67 10.16 -9.01
C ALA A 26 -6.93 10.49 -10.49
N SER A 27 -7.32 9.48 -11.27
CA SER A 27 -7.69 9.60 -12.69
C SER A 27 -6.63 10.26 -13.60
N THR A 28 -5.36 10.20 -13.20
CA THR A 28 -4.24 10.75 -13.99
C THR A 28 -3.04 9.80 -13.97
N THR A 29 -2.12 10.00 -14.91
CA THR A 29 -0.75 9.48 -14.82
C THR A 29 0.17 10.43 -14.07
N ASP A 30 -0.38 11.51 -13.50
CA ASP A 30 0.40 12.55 -12.84
C ASP A 30 0.91 12.01 -11.51
N VAL A 31 2.22 12.12 -11.35
CA VAL A 31 2.95 11.68 -10.18
C VAL A 31 3.57 12.91 -9.53
N ILE A 32 3.42 13.03 -8.22
CA ILE A 32 4.03 14.09 -7.43
C ILE A 32 5.05 13.51 -6.46
N ASP A 33 6.15 14.23 -6.27
CA ASP A 33 7.18 13.93 -5.29
C ASP A 33 7.05 14.90 -4.10
N LEU A 34 6.73 14.35 -2.93
CA LEU A 34 6.72 15.07 -1.67
C LEU A 34 8.07 14.90 -0.97
N ASN A 35 9.02 15.78 -1.25
CA ASN A 35 10.40 15.73 -0.72
C ASN A 35 10.62 16.58 0.55
N THR A 36 9.59 16.68 1.40
CA THR A 36 9.66 17.37 2.69
C THR A 36 9.02 16.51 3.78
N PRO A 37 9.30 16.78 5.08
CA PRO A 37 8.70 16.03 6.16
C PRO A 37 7.17 16.08 6.17
N HIS A 38 6.54 14.91 6.23
CA HIS A 38 5.09 14.75 6.42
C HIS A 38 4.80 13.67 7.46
N GLU A 39 3.70 13.83 8.19
CA GLU A 39 3.12 12.78 9.03
C GLU A 39 2.26 11.84 8.18
N ILE A 40 2.42 10.54 8.37
CA ILE A 40 1.52 9.51 7.85
C ILE A 40 0.28 9.53 8.72
N VAL A 41 -0.81 10.10 8.21
CA VAL A 41 -2.10 10.14 8.91
C VAL A 41 -3.04 9.03 8.44
N SER A 42 -2.72 8.36 7.34
CA SER A 42 -3.34 7.11 6.90
C SER A 42 -2.43 6.40 5.90
N LEU A 43 -2.30 5.08 6.04
CA LEU A 43 -1.75 4.20 5.02
C LEU A 43 -2.61 2.94 4.99
N VAL A 44 -3.19 2.65 3.83
CA VAL A 44 -4.15 1.56 3.65
C VAL A 44 -3.85 0.83 2.36
N GLY A 45 -4.07 -0.48 2.34
CA GLY A 45 -3.83 -1.26 1.13
C GLY A 45 -3.81 -2.76 1.35
N THR A 46 -3.76 -3.48 0.24
CA THR A 46 -3.66 -4.94 0.19
C THR A 46 -2.38 -5.37 -0.51
N LEU A 47 -1.75 -6.42 -0.01
CA LEU A 47 -0.51 -6.98 -0.50
C LEU A 47 -0.71 -8.48 -0.72
N ASP A 48 -0.25 -8.97 -1.88
CA ASP A 48 -0.17 -10.39 -2.21
C ASP A 48 1.30 -10.82 -2.40
N SER A 49 1.55 -11.99 -3.01
CA SER A 49 2.93 -12.44 -3.24
C SER A 49 3.65 -11.73 -4.39
N GLU A 50 2.91 -11.10 -5.30
CA GLU A 50 3.41 -10.50 -6.54
C GLU A 50 3.46 -8.98 -6.47
N GLY A 51 2.60 -8.34 -5.66
CA GLY A 51 2.51 -6.89 -5.60
C GLY A 51 1.63 -6.34 -4.49
N GLN A 52 1.38 -5.04 -4.58
CA GLN A 52 0.65 -4.27 -3.59
C GLN A 52 -0.24 -3.21 -4.25
N HIS A 53 -1.28 -2.79 -3.53
CA HIS A 53 -2.09 -1.64 -3.89
C HIS A 53 -2.27 -0.82 -2.61
N ILE A 54 -1.46 0.23 -2.47
CA ILE A 54 -1.39 1.06 -1.27
C ILE A 54 -1.80 2.48 -1.61
N HIS A 55 -2.72 3.03 -0.84
CA HIS A 55 -3.04 4.45 -0.81
C HIS A 55 -2.59 5.05 0.53
N GLY A 56 -2.22 6.32 0.51
CA GLY A 56 -1.79 7.04 1.70
C GLY A 56 -2.31 8.46 1.76
N SER A 57 -2.36 9.00 2.96
CA SER A 57 -2.63 10.41 3.25
C SER A 57 -1.53 10.96 4.16
N PHE A 58 -0.96 12.09 3.78
CA PHE A 58 0.23 12.67 4.37
C PHE A 58 -0.03 14.11 4.75
N SER A 59 0.15 14.44 6.03
CA SER A 59 -0.07 15.79 6.55
C SER A 59 1.24 16.56 6.62
N ASP A 60 1.26 17.77 6.06
CA ASP A 60 2.39 18.68 6.18
C ASP A 60 2.44 19.37 7.56
N ARG A 61 3.47 20.20 7.78
CA ARG A 61 3.66 20.98 9.01
C ARG A 61 2.53 21.96 9.35
N THR A 62 1.64 22.24 8.40
CA THR A 62 0.49 23.15 8.57
C THR A 62 -0.83 22.39 8.77
N GLY A 63 -0.81 21.06 8.76
CA GLY A 63 -1.99 20.22 8.84
C GLY A 63 -2.69 20.01 7.49
N ARG A 64 -2.11 20.45 6.37
CA ARG A 64 -2.68 20.18 5.05
C ARG A 64 -2.37 18.76 4.65
N VAL A 65 -3.41 18.05 4.22
CA VAL A 65 -3.30 16.64 3.83
C VAL A 65 -3.25 16.52 2.31
N ILE A 66 -2.28 15.77 1.83
CA ILE A 66 -2.18 15.32 0.43
C ILE A 66 -2.31 13.80 0.44
N GLY A 67 -3.17 13.27 -0.42
CA GLY A 67 -3.39 11.83 -0.54
C GLY A 67 -3.31 11.36 -1.98
N GLY A 68 -3.00 10.07 -2.15
CA GLY A 68 -2.87 9.46 -3.46
C GLY A 68 -2.48 7.98 -3.39
N HIS A 69 -2.29 7.40 -4.58
CA HIS A 69 -1.74 6.06 -4.72
C HIS A 69 -0.23 6.09 -4.48
N VAL A 70 0.25 5.27 -3.54
CA VAL A 70 1.67 5.18 -3.20
C VAL A 70 2.40 4.40 -4.29
N MET A 71 3.34 5.04 -4.96
CA MET A 71 4.15 4.39 -5.98
C MET A 71 5.20 3.48 -5.34
N ASP A 72 5.40 2.31 -5.94
CA ASP A 72 6.37 1.30 -5.50
C ASP A 72 7.70 1.34 -6.28
N ASP A 73 7.75 2.14 -7.34
CA ASP A 73 8.95 2.36 -8.16
C ASP A 73 10.01 3.26 -7.48
N HIS A 74 9.65 3.92 -6.37
CA HIS A 74 10.54 4.78 -5.56
C HIS A 74 10.35 4.53 -4.06
N PRO A 75 11.42 4.63 -3.25
CA PRO A 75 11.32 4.35 -1.83
C PRO A 75 10.58 5.46 -1.08
N MET A 76 9.56 5.08 -0.31
CA MET A 76 9.07 5.88 0.81
C MET A 76 10.17 5.96 1.88
N THR A 77 10.69 7.16 2.12
CA THR A 77 11.80 7.33 3.07
C THR A 77 11.26 7.75 4.44
N VAL A 78 11.41 6.88 5.44
CA VAL A 78 11.04 7.17 6.83
C VAL A 78 11.80 8.40 7.34
N PHE A 79 11.11 9.27 8.09
CA PHE A 79 11.73 10.39 8.76
C PHE A 79 12.20 10.03 10.16
N THR A 80 11.27 9.79 11.08
CA THR A 80 11.59 9.46 12.47
C THR A 80 11.26 8.00 12.76
N THR A 81 10.00 7.61 12.57
CA THR A 81 9.51 6.25 12.76
C THR A 81 8.36 5.97 11.80
N VAL A 82 8.10 4.69 11.57
CA VAL A 82 6.86 4.17 11.00
C VAL A 82 6.47 2.96 11.83
N GLU A 83 5.35 3.08 12.54
CA GLU A 83 4.73 2.03 13.32
C GLU A 83 3.59 1.44 12.49
N ILE A 84 3.85 0.28 11.88
CA ILE A 84 2.91 -0.40 11.00
C ILE A 84 2.44 -1.71 11.61
N VAL A 85 1.13 -1.95 11.55
CA VAL A 85 0.54 -3.24 11.89
C VAL A 85 -0.07 -3.85 10.64
N LEU A 86 0.41 -5.04 10.30
CA LEU A 86 -0.06 -5.85 9.19
C LEU A 86 -0.93 -6.99 9.73
N ALA A 87 -1.99 -7.33 9.00
CA ALA A 87 -2.83 -8.48 9.29
C ALA A 87 -2.88 -9.38 8.05
N GLU A 88 -2.74 -10.70 8.26
CA GLU A 88 -2.92 -11.71 7.21
C GLU A 88 -4.29 -12.39 7.34
N CYS A 89 -4.99 -12.53 6.22
CA CYS A 89 -6.21 -13.31 6.14
C CYS A 89 -5.87 -14.79 5.92
N GLU A 90 -5.80 -15.57 7.00
CA GLU A 90 -5.27 -16.96 6.96
C GLU A 90 -6.04 -17.92 6.04
N ASN A 91 -7.35 -17.70 5.83
CA ASN A 91 -8.23 -18.62 5.10
C ASN A 91 -8.39 -18.29 3.61
N VAL A 92 -7.73 -17.25 3.11
CA VAL A 92 -7.81 -16.81 1.71
C VAL A 92 -6.43 -16.51 1.14
N THR A 93 -6.34 -16.51 -0.18
CA THR A 93 -5.19 -16.07 -0.97
C THR A 93 -5.60 -14.89 -1.83
N PHE A 94 -4.80 -13.81 -1.82
CA PHE A 94 -4.96 -12.70 -2.75
C PHE A 94 -4.19 -12.99 -4.04
N THR A 95 -4.83 -12.72 -5.17
CA THR A 95 -4.20 -12.67 -6.49
C THR A 95 -4.64 -11.40 -7.19
N ARG A 96 -3.97 -11.06 -8.29
CA ARG A 96 -4.40 -9.97 -9.18
C ARG A 96 -4.57 -10.49 -10.59
N GLU A 97 -5.76 -10.32 -11.13
CA GLU A 97 -6.14 -10.83 -12.45
C GLU A 97 -6.59 -9.68 -13.33
N MET A 98 -6.24 -9.72 -14.62
CA MET A 98 -6.59 -8.66 -15.56
C MET A 98 -8.12 -8.57 -15.70
N ASP A 99 -8.70 -7.42 -15.34
CA ASP A 99 -10.09 -7.10 -15.58
C ASP A 99 -10.24 -6.30 -16.89
N PRO A 100 -10.92 -6.82 -17.93
CA PRO A 100 -11.14 -6.09 -19.18
C PRO A 100 -11.93 -4.78 -19.02
N ALA A 101 -12.74 -4.64 -17.97
CA ALA A 101 -13.54 -3.44 -17.74
C ALA A 101 -12.71 -2.27 -17.19
N SER A 102 -11.76 -2.56 -16.28
CA SER A 102 -10.86 -1.54 -15.73
C SER A 102 -9.59 -1.36 -16.58
N GLY A 103 -9.16 -2.41 -17.28
CA GLY A 103 -7.89 -2.46 -17.99
C GLY A 103 -6.68 -2.71 -17.10
N TYR A 104 -6.89 -3.11 -15.84
CA TYR A 104 -5.83 -3.33 -14.85
C TYR A 104 -5.94 -4.70 -14.17
N PRO A 105 -4.85 -5.23 -13.59
CA PRO A 105 -4.90 -6.37 -12.68
C PRO A 105 -5.61 -5.98 -11.37
N GLU A 106 -6.80 -6.52 -11.16
CA GLU A 106 -7.64 -6.24 -9.98
C GLU A 106 -7.55 -7.36 -8.94
N LEU A 107 -7.82 -7.01 -7.68
CA LEU A 107 -7.78 -7.95 -6.57
C LEU A 107 -8.84 -9.06 -6.72
N VAL A 108 -8.39 -10.31 -6.66
CA VAL A 108 -9.23 -11.51 -6.55
C VAL A 108 -8.94 -12.20 -5.23
N ILE A 109 -9.99 -12.61 -4.53
CA ILE A 109 -9.90 -13.28 -3.22
C ILE A 109 -10.34 -14.73 -3.39
N ASN A 110 -9.38 -15.65 -3.25
CA ASN A 110 -9.59 -17.08 -3.37
C ASN A 110 -9.60 -17.74 -2.00
N LYS A 111 -10.48 -18.73 -1.77
CA LYS A 111 -10.44 -19.54 -0.54
C LYS A 111 -9.19 -20.43 -0.57
N LYS A 112 -8.44 -20.51 0.54
CA LYS A 112 -7.38 -21.51 0.65
C LYS A 112 -7.98 -22.93 0.68
N THR A 113 -7.48 -23.81 -0.17
CA THR A 113 -7.74 -25.24 -0.07
C THR A 113 -6.94 -25.82 1.09
N VAL A 114 -7.52 -26.81 1.79
CA VAL A 114 -7.05 -27.32 3.10
C VAL A 114 -5.67 -28.03 3.04
N ASP A 115 -5.06 -28.14 1.86
CA ASP A 115 -3.88 -28.97 1.61
C ASP A 115 -2.53 -28.25 1.78
N ASP A 116 -2.49 -26.95 2.09
CA ASP A 116 -1.25 -26.18 2.32
C ASP A 116 -0.82 -26.19 3.81
N LYS A 117 -0.53 -27.37 4.37
CA LYS A 117 0.18 -27.53 5.66
C LYS A 117 1.46 -28.31 5.53
#